data_AF-A0A2X0IIW2-F1
#
_entry.id   AF-A0A2X0IIW2-F1
#
_cell.length_a   1.000
_cell.length_b   1.000
_cell.length_c   1.000
_cell.angle_alpha   90.00
_cell.angle_beta   90.00
_cell.angle_gamma   90.00
#
_symmetry.space_group_name_H-M   'P 1'
#
loop_
_entity.id
_entity.type
_entity.pdbx_description
1 polymer ?
#
loop_
_entity_poly.entity_id
_entity_poly.type
_entity_poly.pdbx_seq_one_letter_code
_entity_poly.pdbx_strand_id
1 'polypeptide(L)' 'MTSIRTYEGEIRICTRCGQPAFLGGISERTGEWWLHFTEQYDGVHCNRFPLAGPVRKIPWDFKSRQHVKERYPDLRPRR' A
#
# COMPACT_ATOMS: atom_id res chain seq x y z
N MET A 1 -1.48 0.13 -11.91
CA MET A 1 -0.34 0.09 -10.94
C MET A 1 -0.30 1.43 -10.21
N THR A 2 -0.54 1.43 -8.88
CA THR A 2 -0.81 2.65 -8.09
C THR A 2 0.40 3.03 -7.24
N SER A 3 0.79 4.31 -7.27
CA SER A 3 1.86 4.85 -6.43
C SER A 3 1.34 5.26 -5.07
N ILE A 4 2.07 4.94 -3.99
CA ILE A 4 1.71 5.43 -2.65
C ILE A 4 1.82 6.96 -2.55
N ARG A 5 2.74 7.58 -3.28
CA ARG A 5 3.03 9.03 -3.21
C ARG A 5 1.81 9.86 -3.60
N THR A 6 1.13 9.45 -4.67
CA THR A 6 -0.03 10.16 -5.23
C THR A 6 -1.37 9.62 -4.73
N TYR A 7 -1.39 8.56 -3.92
CA TYR A 7 -2.66 7.94 -3.51
C TYR A 7 -3.35 8.69 -2.37
N GLU A 8 -4.63 9.01 -2.55
CA GLU A 8 -5.42 9.83 -1.62
C GLU A 8 -6.42 9.02 -0.76
N GLY A 9 -6.72 7.77 -1.14
CA GLY A 9 -7.65 6.90 -0.40
C GLY A 9 -7.09 6.29 0.90
N GLU A 10 -7.83 5.40 1.53
CA GLU A 10 -7.40 4.76 2.78
C GLU A 10 -6.15 3.87 2.56
N ILE A 11 -5.14 4.06 3.41
CA ILE A 11 -3.93 3.23 3.43
C ILE A 11 -4.00 2.30 4.64
N ARG A 12 -3.90 1.00 4.39
CA ARG A 12 -3.78 -0.03 5.43
C ARG A 12 -2.43 -0.74 5.31
N ILE A 13 -2.08 -1.53 6.32
CA ILE A 13 -0.82 -2.30 6.34
C ILE A 13 -1.12 -3.78 6.12
N CYS A 14 -0.43 -4.41 5.18
CA CYS A 14 -0.48 -5.85 5.03
C CYS A 14 0.17 -6.52 6.24
N THR A 15 -0.59 -7.35 6.95
CA THR A 15 -0.12 -8.03 8.17
C THR A 15 0.94 -9.10 7.91
N ARG A 16 1.14 -9.52 6.65
CA ARG A 16 2.13 -10.54 6.28
C ARG A 16 3.54 -9.98 6.07
N CYS A 17 3.65 -8.82 5.43
CA CYS A 17 4.94 -8.26 5.04
C CYS A 17 5.16 -6.82 5.55
N GLY A 18 4.19 -6.24 6.26
CA GLY A 18 4.28 -4.87 6.75
C GLY A 18 4.17 -3.79 5.66
N GLN A 19 4.07 -4.16 4.39
CA GLN A 19 3.98 -3.20 3.28
C GLN A 19 2.58 -2.56 3.23
N PRO A 20 2.47 -1.27 2.86
CA PRO A 20 1.20 -0.61 2.72
C PRO A 20 0.39 -1.18 1.57
N ALA A 21 -0.92 -1.07 1.72
CA ALA A 21 -1.89 -1.54 0.77
C ALA A 21 -3.02 -0.52 0.60
N PHE A 22 -3.58 -0.50 -0.59
CA PHE A 22 -4.78 0.27 -0.94
C PHE A 22 -5.92 -0.66 -1.32
N LEU A 23 -7.15 -0.15 -1.24
CA LEU A 23 -8.33 -0.90 -1.67
C LEU A 23 -8.29 -1.12 -3.18
N GLY A 24 -8.18 -2.37 -3.61
CA GLY A 24 -8.19 -2.76 -5.02
C GLY A 24 -9.59 -2.88 -5.59
N GLY A 25 -10.56 -3.26 -4.75
CA GLY A 25 -11.97 -3.32 -5.10
C GLY A 25 -12.80 -4.05 -4.05
N ILE A 26 -14.09 -4.16 -4.31
CA ILE A 26 -15.07 -4.83 -3.45
C ILE A 26 -15.78 -5.88 -4.29
N SER A 27 -15.92 -7.09 -3.76
CA SER A 27 -16.71 -8.17 -4.35
C SER A 27 -17.75 -8.65 -3.34
N GLU A 28 -18.97 -8.90 -3.79
CA GLU A 28 -20.04 -9.45 -2.95
C GLU A 28 -19.68 -10.83 -2.37
N ARG A 29 -18.87 -11.62 -3.08
CA ARG A 29 -18.51 -12.98 -2.67
C ARG A 29 -17.31 -13.04 -1.73
N THR A 30 -16.34 -12.14 -1.90
CA THR A 30 -15.05 -12.20 -1.18
C THR A 30 -14.77 -10.98 -0.32
N GLY A 31 -15.66 -9.99 -0.30
CA GLY A 31 -15.48 -8.72 0.38
C GLY A 31 -14.46 -7.79 -0.30
N GLU A 32 -13.91 -6.87 0.49
CA GLU A 32 -12.81 -5.99 0.08
C GLU A 32 -11.54 -6.79 -0.20
N TRP A 33 -10.90 -6.53 -1.35
CA TRP A 33 -9.56 -7.04 -1.64
C TRP A 33 -8.57 -5.89 -1.78
N TRP A 34 -7.37 -6.12 -1.28
CA TRP A 34 -6.35 -5.10 -1.08
C TRP A 34 -5.13 -5.39 -1.95
N LEU A 35 -4.49 -4.34 -2.43
CA LEU A 35 -3.33 -4.39 -3.30
C LEU A 35 -2.14 -3.69 -2.68
N HIS A 36 -0.94 -4.20 -2.92
CA HIS A 36 0.27 -3.47 -2.65
C HIS A 36 0.45 -2.31 -3.64
N PHE A 37 1.01 -1.20 -3.14
CA PHE A 37 1.52 -0.16 -4.03
C PHE A 37 2.68 -0.68 -4.88
N THR A 38 2.97 0.02 -5.97
CA THR A 38 4.10 -0.32 -6.84
C THR A 38 5.44 -0.19 -6.13
N GLU A 39 5.56 0.77 -5.22
CA GLU A 39 6.74 0.97 -4.42
C GLU A 39 6.74 -0.06 -3.28
N GLN A 40 7.65 -1.03 -3.34
CA GLN A 40 7.93 -1.92 -2.22
C GLN A 40 9.14 -1.36 -1.44
N TYR A 41 8.93 -1.06 -0.16
CA TYR A 41 9.92 -0.44 0.70
C TYR A 41 11.03 -1.43 1.08
N ASP A 42 12.29 -0.97 1.01
CA ASP A 42 13.47 -1.64 1.56
C ASP A 42 13.70 -3.09 1.06
N GLY A 43 13.34 -3.38 -0.18
CA GLY A 43 13.47 -4.72 -0.76
C GLY A 43 12.54 -5.78 -0.15
N VAL A 44 11.56 -5.37 0.66
CA VAL A 44 10.58 -6.29 1.25
C VAL A 44 9.56 -6.70 0.20
N HIS A 45 9.76 -7.90 -0.35
CA HIS A 45 8.88 -8.49 -1.35
C HIS A 45 7.79 -9.36 -0.71
N CYS A 46 6.53 -9.01 -0.96
CA CYS A 46 5.41 -9.86 -0.57
C CYS A 46 5.21 -10.99 -1.57
N ASN A 47 5.14 -12.24 -1.10
CA ASN A 47 4.90 -13.41 -1.96
C ASN A 47 3.52 -13.42 -2.64
N ARG A 48 2.59 -12.56 -2.22
CA ARG A 48 1.26 -12.41 -2.83
C ARG A 48 1.18 -11.27 -3.83
N PHE A 49 2.27 -10.53 -4.05
CA PHE A 49 2.27 -9.40 -4.96
C PHE A 49 1.68 -9.79 -6.34
N PRO A 50 0.73 -9.01 -6.89
CA PRO A 50 0.32 -7.66 -6.47
C PRO A 50 -0.72 -7.61 -5.32
N LEU A 51 -1.33 -8.73 -4.95
CA LEU A 51 -2.33 -8.82 -3.88
C LEU A 51 -1.67 -8.67 -2.50
N ALA A 52 -2.37 -7.97 -1.61
CA ALA A 52 -2.03 -7.98 -0.19
C ALA A 52 -2.68 -9.19 0.51
N GLY A 53 -2.05 -9.65 1.60
CA GLY A 53 -2.71 -10.50 2.58
C GLY A 53 -3.77 -9.74 3.39
N PRO A 54 -4.23 -10.30 4.53
CA PRO A 54 -5.07 -9.57 5.47
C PRO A 54 -4.44 -8.24 5.85
N VAL A 55 -5.26 -7.18 5.94
CA VAL A 55 -4.79 -5.83 6.22
C VAL A 55 -5.25 -5.34 7.59
N ARG A 56 -4.44 -4.50 8.21
CA ARG A 56 -4.77 -3.80 9.46
C ARG A 56 -4.84 -2.30 9.21
N LYS A 57 -5.89 -1.66 9.72
CA LYS A 57 -6.00 -0.21 9.75
C LYS A 57 -5.02 0.36 10.77
N ILE A 58 -4.28 1.38 10.36
CA ILE A 58 -3.42 2.17 11.23
C ILE A 58 -4.01 3.57 11.32
N PRO A 59 -4.12 4.18 12.51
CA PRO A 59 -4.54 5.56 12.65
C PRO A 59 -3.41 6.48 12.15
N TRP A 60 -3.43 6.77 10.86
CA TRP A 60 -2.53 7.76 10.27
C TRP A 60 -3.10 9.16 10.53
N ASP A 61 -2.36 10.01 11.24
CA ASP A 61 -2.58 11.44 11.12
C ASP A 61 -2.03 11.96 9.78
N PHE A 62 -2.42 13.19 9.40
CA PHE A 62 -2.02 13.80 8.14
C PHE A 62 -0.49 13.88 7.96
N LYS A 63 0.26 14.26 9.01
CA LYS A 63 1.72 14.41 8.96
C LYS A 63 2.39 13.05 8.78
N SER A 64 1.97 12.06 9.57
CA SER A 64 2.46 10.68 9.45
C SER A 64 2.22 10.12 8.05
N ARG A 65 1.07 10.44 7.45
CA ARG A 65 0.74 10.02 6.08
C ARG A 65 1.62 10.70 5.03
N GLN A 66 1.87 12.00 5.15
CA GLN A 66 2.80 12.71 4.24
C GLN A 66 4.23 12.15 4.39
N HIS A 67 4.68 11.95 5.61
CA HIS A 67 5.99 11.39 5.90
C HIS A 67 6.20 10.00 5.28
N VAL A 68 5.18 9.13 5.36
CA VAL A 68 5.19 7.85 4.64
C VAL A 68 5.34 8.08 3.14
N LYS A 69 4.50 8.91 2.52
CA LYS A 69 4.58 9.18 1.07
C LYS A 69 5.95 9.72 0.64
N GLU A 70 6.58 10.55 1.46
CA GLU A 70 7.90 11.13 1.20
C GLU A 70 9.04 10.11 1.36
N ARG A 71 8.95 9.22 2.36
CA ARG A 71 9.99 8.20 2.61
C ARG A 71 9.97 7.02 1.65
N TYR A 72 8.89 6.80 0.90
CA TYR A 72 8.85 5.67 -0.04
C TYR A 72 9.76 5.95 -1.24
N PRO A 73 10.68 5.02 -1.58
CA PRO A 73 11.64 5.22 -2.64
C PRO A 73 10.94 5.48 -3.97
N ASP A 74 11.43 6.47 -4.70
CA ASP A 74 10.96 6.79 -6.04
C ASP A 74 11.51 5.77 -7.02
N LEU A 75 10.84 4.61 -7.15
CA LEU A 75 11.26 3.54 -8.05
C LEU A 75 10.92 3.85 -9.52
N ARG A 76 10.27 4.99 -9.83
CA ARG A 76 10.02 5.41 -11.21
C ARG A 76 11.16 6.31 -11.67
N PRO A 77 11.82 6.04 -12.81
CA PRO A 77 12.73 7.00 -13.40
C PRO A 77 11.96 8.28 -13.72
N ARG A 78 12.47 9.43 -13.26
CA ARG A 78 11.99 10.74 -13.69
C ARG A 78 12.26 10.83 -15.19
N ARG A 79 11.19 10.81 -16.00
CA ARG A 79 11.26 11.15 -17.42
C ARG A 79 11.40 12.66 -17.57
#